data_AF-A0A835IUV8-F1
#
_entry.id   AF-A0A835IUV8-F1
#
_cell.length_a   1.000
_cell.length_b   1.000
_cell.length_c   1.000
_cell.angle_alpha   90.00
_cell.angle_beta   90.00
_cell.angle_gamma   90.00
#
_symmetry.space_group_name_H-M   'P 1'
#
loop_
_entity.id
_entity.type
_entity.pdbx_description
1 polymer ?
#
loop_
_entity_poly.entity_id
_entity_poly.type
_entity_poly.pdbx_seq_one_letter_code
_entity_poly.pdbx_strand_id
1 'polypeptide(L)'
;MARVPLNSHCRLMEEENRSILKDVFGESSSSESDESINNKWEEVKEIKGLWLCRDFLSLNQQSSLLFSIQNEGWFTEASQNQAMRFGDLPVWATELSHSICEAVIYAGNVSFSGDPETFDLNEEEVCSMPSNLVFREPLFDQLIVNVYQPGE
;
A
#
# COMPACT_ATOMS: atom_id res chain seq x y z
N MET A 1 -45.16 -24.57 -26.87
CA MET A 1 -44.00 -25.49 -26.77
C MET A 1 -42.77 -24.67 -27.14
N ALA A 2 -42.06 -24.10 -26.17
CA ALA A 2 -40.98 -24.66 -25.35
C ALA A 2 -39.69 -23.90 -25.70
N ARG A 3 -39.35 -22.88 -24.89
CA ARG A 3 -38.05 -22.21 -24.90
C ARG A 3 -37.02 -23.18 -24.29
N VAL A 4 -35.98 -23.52 -25.05
CA VAL A 4 -34.84 -24.30 -24.56
C VAL A 4 -34.00 -23.39 -23.64
N PRO A 5 -33.60 -23.82 -22.43
CA PRO A 5 -32.72 -23.03 -21.58
C PRO A 5 -31.25 -23.28 -21.93
N LEU A 6 -30.58 -22.27 -22.48
CA LEU A 6 -29.14 -22.22 -22.80
C LEU A 6 -28.30 -21.78 -21.58
N ASN A 7 -28.55 -22.32 -20.39
CA ASN A 7 -27.95 -21.79 -19.15
C ASN A 7 -27.28 -22.84 -18.24
N SER A 8 -27.20 -24.09 -18.69
CA SER A 8 -26.56 -25.18 -17.94
C SER A 8 -25.12 -25.44 -18.41
N HIS A 9 -24.78 -25.15 -19.67
CA HIS A 9 -23.47 -25.50 -20.23
C HIS A 9 -22.34 -24.53 -19.81
N CYS A 10 -22.62 -23.23 -19.69
CA CYS A 10 -21.62 -22.26 -19.21
C CYS A 10 -21.24 -22.48 -17.74
N ARG A 11 -22.20 -22.88 -16.89
CA ARG A 11 -21.92 -23.15 -15.46
C ARG A 11 -21.03 -24.38 -15.25
N LEU A 12 -21.23 -25.42 -16.06
CA LEU A 12 -20.41 -26.64 -15.99
C LEU A 12 -18.94 -26.35 -16.36
N MET A 13 -18.72 -25.48 -17.35
CA MET A 13 -17.38 -25.09 -17.79
C MET A 13 -16.64 -24.26 -16.73
N GLU A 14 -17.36 -23.42 -15.98
CA GLU A 14 -16.79 -22.64 -14.86
C GLU A 14 -16.47 -23.52 -13.63
N GLU A 15 -17.29 -24.53 -13.35
CA GLU A 15 -17.04 -25.50 -12.27
C GLU A 15 -15.85 -26.41 -12.59
N GLU A 16 -15.75 -26.86 -13.84
CA GLU A 16 -14.63 -27.68 -14.31
C GLU A 16 -13.31 -26.91 -14.27
N ASN A 17 -13.29 -25.65 -14.74
CA ASN A 17 -12.11 -24.78 -14.63
C ASN A 17 -11.69 -24.55 -13.18
N ARG A 18 -12.65 -24.38 -12.26
CA ARG A 18 -12.37 -24.21 -10.83
C ARG A 18 -11.78 -25.48 -10.22
N SER A 19 -12.24 -26.65 -10.66
CA SER A 19 -11.70 -27.95 -10.23
C SER A 19 -10.28 -28.16 -10.73
N ILE A 20 -10.00 -27.83 -12.01
CA ILE A 20 -8.66 -27.94 -12.60
C ILE A 20 -7.68 -27.01 -11.87
N LEU A 21 -8.09 -25.78 -11.58
CA LEU A 21 -7.24 -24.84 -10.84
C LEU A 21 -6.91 -25.34 -9.42
N LYS A 22 -7.87 -25.96 -8.73
CA LYS A 22 -7.63 -26.56 -7.40
C LYS A 22 -6.70 -27.79 -7.46
N ASP A 23 -6.80 -28.59 -8.52
CA ASP A 23 -5.93 -29.77 -8.68
C ASP A 23 -4.48 -29.37 -9.05
N VAL A 24 -4.32 -28.32 -9.85
CA VAL A 24 -2.99 -27.84 -10.29
C VAL A 24 -2.28 -27.03 -9.21
N PHE A 25 -3.00 -26.15 -8.51
CA PHE A 25 -2.42 -25.22 -7.53
C PHE A 25 -2.65 -25.63 -6.06
N GLY A 26 -3.34 -26.75 -5.83
CA GLY A 26 -3.83 -27.15 -4.51
C GLY A 26 -5.09 -26.38 -4.10
N GLU A 27 -5.83 -26.87 -3.09
CA GLU A 27 -6.71 -25.98 -2.34
C GLU A 27 -5.83 -24.85 -1.85
N SER A 28 -6.09 -23.62 -2.28
CA SER A 28 -5.40 -22.45 -1.77
C SER A 28 -5.69 -22.41 -0.28
N SER A 29 -4.80 -23.03 0.48
CA SER A 29 -4.75 -22.95 1.92
C SER A 29 -4.54 -21.47 2.16
N SER A 30 -5.61 -20.81 2.59
CA SER A 30 -5.59 -19.46 3.15
C SER A 30 -4.84 -19.51 4.49
N SER A 31 -3.57 -19.89 4.41
CA SER A 31 -2.52 -19.76 5.42
C SER A 31 -1.61 -18.70 4.81
N GLU A 32 -1.66 -17.45 5.20
CA GLU A 32 -1.96 -16.87 6.49
C GLU A 32 -3.24 -16.04 6.37
N SER A 33 -4.04 -15.96 7.43
CA SER A 33 -4.76 -14.70 7.64
C SER A 33 -3.67 -13.62 7.65
N ASP A 34 -3.54 -12.86 6.55
CA ASP A 34 -2.93 -11.55 6.60
C ASP A 34 -3.53 -10.92 7.86
N GLU A 35 -2.73 -10.77 8.92
CA GLU A 35 -3.14 -10.00 10.06
C GLU A 35 -3.53 -8.67 9.45
N SER A 36 -4.84 -8.41 9.39
CA SER A 36 -5.40 -7.27 8.69
C SER A 36 -4.69 -6.07 9.28
N ILE A 37 -3.73 -5.52 8.53
CA ILE A 37 -2.90 -4.45 9.02
C ILE A 37 -3.90 -3.35 9.31
N ASN A 38 -4.13 -3.11 10.60
CA ASN A 38 -5.16 -2.21 11.06
C ASN A 38 -4.55 -0.81 10.92
N ASN A 39 -4.33 -0.40 9.68
CA ASN A 39 -3.76 0.88 9.26
C ASN A 39 -4.79 1.98 9.53
N LYS A 40 -5.10 2.15 10.80
CA LYS A 40 -5.99 3.18 11.30
C LYS A 40 -5.18 4.46 11.36
N TRP A 41 -5.54 5.37 10.47
CA TRP A 41 -5.06 6.74 10.51
C TRP A 41 -5.78 7.49 11.62
N GLU A 42 -5.01 8.00 12.58
CA GLU A 42 -5.46 8.82 13.70
C GLU A 42 -5.17 10.29 13.38
N GLU A 43 -6.21 11.14 13.31
CA GLU A 43 -6.01 12.59 13.20
C GLU A 43 -5.53 13.16 14.55
N VAL A 44 -4.47 13.96 14.51
CA VAL A 44 -4.02 14.77 15.65
C VAL A 44 -4.86 16.04 15.69
N LYS A 45 -5.89 16.05 16.55
CA LYS A 45 -6.94 17.08 16.60
C LYS A 45 -6.41 18.50 16.78
N GLU A 46 -5.25 18.66 17.40
CA GLU A 46 -4.60 19.94 17.65
C GLU A 46 -3.91 20.52 16.40
N ILE A 47 -3.61 19.69 15.39
CA ILE A 47 -2.82 20.06 14.22
C ILE A 47 -3.54 19.61 12.95
N LYS A 48 -4.20 20.56 12.28
CA LYS A 48 -4.92 20.29 11.02
C LYS A 48 -3.98 19.65 9.99
N GLY A 49 -4.39 18.50 9.46
CA GLY A 49 -3.67 17.77 8.41
C GLY A 49 -2.55 16.86 8.93
N LEU A 50 -2.36 16.75 10.25
CA LEU A 50 -1.45 15.76 10.82
C LEU A 50 -2.18 14.46 11.14
N TRP A 51 -1.67 13.37 10.58
CA TRP A 51 -2.22 12.03 10.71
C TRP A 51 -1.15 11.05 11.16
N LEU A 52 -1.53 10.08 11.99
CA LEU A 52 -0.65 9.04 12.49
C LEU A 52 -1.20 7.67 12.14
N CYS A 53 -0.44 6.87 11.40
CA CYS A 53 -0.70 5.45 11.23
C CYS A 53 0.26 4.68 12.14
N ARG A 54 -0.26 4.10 13.22
CA ARG A 54 0.53 3.26 14.13
C ARG A 54 0.72 1.88 13.52
N ASP A 55 1.83 1.24 13.86
CA ASP A 55 2.13 -0.14 13.47
C ASP A 55 2.03 -0.39 11.95
N PHE A 56 2.32 0.65 11.15
CA PHE A 56 2.19 0.66 9.70
C PHE A 56 3.06 -0.41 9.01
N LEU A 57 4.27 -0.62 9.52
CA LEU A 57 5.16 -1.68 9.06
C LEU A 57 5.20 -2.80 10.11
N SER A 58 4.95 -4.03 9.68
CA SER A 58 5.22 -5.24 10.48
C SER A 58 6.71 -5.36 10.83
N LEU A 59 7.05 -6.16 11.84
CA LEU A 59 8.45 -6.40 12.23
C LEU A 59 9.30 -6.96 11.07
N ASN A 60 8.70 -7.79 10.21
CA ASN A 60 9.38 -8.34 9.04
C ASN A 60 9.67 -7.24 8.01
N GLN A 61 8.69 -6.36 7.73
CA GLN A 61 8.88 -5.23 6.82
C GLN A 61 9.92 -4.23 7.37
N GLN A 62 9.90 -3.95 8.68
CA GLN A 62 10.89 -3.10 9.33
C GLN A 62 12.31 -3.70 9.18
N SER A 63 12.46 -5.00 9.43
CA SER A 63 13.74 -5.70 9.31
C SER A 63 14.26 -5.69 7.86
N SER A 64 13.40 -5.96 6.88
CA SER A 64 13.73 -5.90 5.46
C SER A 64 14.12 -4.49 5.01
N LEU A 65 13.39 -3.46 5.45
CA LEU A 65 13.70 -2.07 5.15
C LEU A 65 15.06 -1.65 5.72
N LEU A 66 15.34 -2.00 6.98
CA LEU A 66 16.63 -1.73 7.61
C LEU A 66 17.78 -2.45 6.88
N PHE A 67 17.59 -3.71 6.50
CA PHE A 67 18.57 -4.46 5.72
C PHE A 67 18.85 -3.80 4.36
N SER A 68 17.80 -3.37 3.66
CA SER A 68 17.93 -2.65 2.39
C SER A 68 18.67 -1.32 2.55
N ILE A 69 18.34 -0.51 3.56
CA ILE A 69 19.04 0.76 3.85
C ILE A 69 20.51 0.51 4.20
N GLN A 70 20.82 -0.53 4.98
CA GLN A 70 22.20 -0.90 5.30
C GLN A 70 23.00 -1.29 4.05
N ASN A 71 22.38 -2.02 3.12
CA ASN A 71 23.01 -2.43 1.86
C ASN A 71 23.30 -1.25 0.91
N GLU A 72 22.61 -0.12 1.05
CA GLU A 72 22.96 1.11 0.31
C GLU A 72 24.31 1.68 0.74
N GLY A 73 24.82 1.33 1.93
CA GLY A 73 26.12 1.78 2.42
C GLY A 73 26.18 3.26 2.81
N TRP A 74 25.04 3.92 3.00
CA TRP A 74 24.95 5.37 3.28
C TRP A 74 25.50 5.79 4.64
N PHE A 75 25.54 4.88 5.61
CA PHE A 75 25.86 5.19 7.01
C PHE A 75 27.04 4.34 7.51
N THR A 76 28.10 4.26 6.70
CA THR A 76 29.31 3.47 7.04
C THR A 76 30.23 4.20 8.00
N GLU A 77 30.19 5.54 8.01
CA GLU A 77 30.94 6.38 8.94
C GLU A 77 30.00 7.03 9.96
N ALA A 78 30.43 7.13 11.22
CA ALA A 78 29.63 7.76 12.28
C ALA A 78 29.38 9.27 12.06
N SER A 79 30.15 9.91 11.18
CA SER A 79 29.97 11.31 10.74
C SER A 79 28.84 11.47 9.71
N GLN A 80 28.37 10.38 9.11
CA GLN A 80 27.30 10.38 8.11
C GLN A 80 25.99 10.05 8.81
N ASN A 81 25.18 11.08 9.09
CA ASN A 81 23.86 10.93 9.72
C ASN A 81 22.71 11.24 8.77
N GLN A 82 23.00 11.60 7.51
CA GLN A 82 21.99 11.94 6.51
C GLN A 82 22.42 11.47 5.11
N ALA A 83 21.45 10.94 4.37
CA ALA A 83 21.56 10.64 2.94
C ALA A 83 20.36 11.24 2.19
N MET A 84 20.61 11.79 1.00
CA MET A 84 19.56 12.37 0.14
C MET A 84 19.60 11.73 -1.23
N ARG A 85 18.43 11.47 -1.81
CA ARG A 85 18.29 10.91 -3.15
C ARG A 85 17.15 11.60 -3.90
N PHE A 86 17.38 11.92 -5.17
CA PHE A 86 16.45 12.66 -6.02
C PHE A 86 16.24 11.92 -7.34
N GLY A 87 15.00 11.90 -7.83
CA GLY A 87 14.62 11.23 -9.06
C GLY A 87 14.52 9.72 -8.86
N ASP A 88 15.56 9.00 -9.26
CA ASP A 88 15.58 7.53 -9.23
C ASP A 88 15.78 7.03 -7.79
N LEU A 89 14.68 6.69 -7.11
CA LEU A 89 14.70 6.21 -5.73
C LEU A 89 15.04 4.71 -5.66
N PRO A 90 15.59 4.23 -4.54
CA PRO A 90 15.82 2.79 -4.35
C PRO A 90 14.52 2.00 -4.40
N VAL A 91 14.60 0.73 -4.81
CA VAL A 91 13.42 -0.17 -4.92
C VAL A 91 12.60 -0.20 -3.63
N TRP A 92 13.26 -0.31 -2.48
CA TRP A 92 12.58 -0.34 -1.18
C TRP A 92 11.79 0.96 -0.88
N ALA A 93 12.21 2.10 -1.43
CA ALA A 93 11.51 3.36 -1.23
C ALA A 93 10.24 3.43 -2.09
N THR A 94 10.29 2.87 -3.30
CA THR A 94 9.12 2.69 -4.17
C THR A 94 8.13 1.71 -3.54
N GLU A 95 8.60 0.59 -3.00
CA GLU A 95 7.75 -0.38 -2.29
C GLU A 95 7.08 0.26 -1.07
N LEU A 96 7.82 1.02 -0.27
CA LEU A 96 7.28 1.76 0.87
C LEU A 96 6.21 2.78 0.43
N SER A 97 6.43 3.45 -0.70
CA SER A 97 5.48 4.38 -1.30
C SER A 97 4.17 3.69 -1.68
N HIS A 98 4.24 2.50 -2.30
CA HIS A 98 3.06 1.70 -2.63
C HIS A 98 2.29 1.29 -1.36
N SER A 99 2.99 0.85 -0.31
CA SER A 99 2.34 0.53 0.96
C SER A 99 1.62 1.73 1.59
N ILE A 100 2.18 2.95 1.45
CA ILE A 100 1.54 4.18 1.92
C ILE A 100 0.25 4.43 1.13
N CYS A 101 0.30 4.38 -0.21
CA CYS A 101 -0.88 4.55 -1.05
C CYS A 101 -1.97 3.53 -0.72
N GLU A 102 -1.63 2.25 -0.62
CA GLU A 102 -2.57 1.20 -0.27
C GLU A 102 -3.22 1.47 1.10
N ALA A 103 -2.43 1.82 2.11
CA ALA A 103 -2.97 2.11 3.45
C ALA A 103 -3.87 3.35 3.48
N VAL A 104 -3.62 4.36 2.65
CA VAL A 104 -4.52 5.52 2.53
C VAL A 104 -5.83 5.12 1.84
N ILE A 105 -5.76 4.35 0.75
CA ILE A 105 -6.93 3.92 -0.04
C ILE A 105 -7.82 2.97 0.79
N TYR A 106 -7.23 1.96 1.44
CA TYR A 106 -7.97 0.97 2.22
C TYR A 106 -8.53 1.51 3.53
N ALA A 107 -8.02 2.61 4.05
CA ALA A 107 -8.56 3.26 5.26
C ALA A 107 -9.98 3.84 5.07
N GLY A 108 -10.54 3.79 3.86
CA GLY A 108 -11.91 4.22 3.58
C GLY A 108 -12.06 5.73 3.36
N ASN A 109 -10.94 6.43 3.11
CA ASN A 109 -10.92 7.88 2.92
C ASN A 109 -10.96 8.32 1.44
N VAL A 110 -11.01 7.37 0.49
CA VAL A 110 -11.10 7.65 -0.95
C VAL A 110 -12.14 6.74 -1.57
N SER A 111 -13.34 7.26 -1.79
CA SER A 111 -14.40 6.54 -2.50
C SER A 111 -14.08 6.52 -3.99
N PHE A 112 -13.74 5.35 -4.55
CA PHE A 112 -13.55 5.18 -6.00
C PHE A 112 -14.92 5.09 -6.68
N SER A 113 -15.67 6.19 -6.77
CA SER A 113 -16.77 6.28 -7.74
C SER A 113 -16.12 6.32 -9.12
N GLY A 114 -16.20 5.20 -9.84
CA GLY A 114 -15.35 4.85 -10.99
C GLY A 114 -15.53 5.68 -12.26
N ASP A 115 -15.39 6.99 -12.17
CA ASP A 115 -15.26 7.88 -13.33
C ASP A 115 -14.11 8.88 -13.08
N PRO A 116 -12.96 8.76 -13.77
CA PRO A 116 -11.78 9.60 -13.54
C PRO A 116 -11.97 11.08 -13.90
N GLU A 117 -13.10 11.46 -14.52
CA GLU A 117 -13.42 12.85 -14.87
C GLU A 117 -14.33 13.57 -13.85
N THR A 118 -14.84 12.87 -12.82
CA THR A 118 -15.68 13.47 -11.76
C THR A 118 -15.08 13.26 -10.38
N PHE A 119 -13.89 13.82 -10.14
CA PHE A 119 -13.49 14.14 -8.76
C PHE A 119 -14.26 15.40 -8.35
N ASP A 120 -15.42 15.23 -7.71
CA ASP A 120 -16.12 16.36 -7.10
C ASP A 120 -15.34 16.77 -5.85
N LEU A 121 -14.45 17.76 -6.01
CA LEU A 121 -13.57 18.31 -4.96
C LEU A 121 -14.33 19.08 -3.85
N ASN A 122 -15.65 18.87 -3.72
CA ASN A 122 -16.55 19.75 -2.98
C ASN A 122 -17.03 19.21 -1.63
N GLU A 123 -16.35 18.24 -1.05
CA GLU A 123 -16.50 17.95 0.37
C GLU A 123 -15.13 18.05 1.04
N GLU A 124 -15.09 18.71 2.19
CA GLU A 124 -13.94 18.72 3.11
C GLU A 124 -13.76 17.30 3.66
N GLU A 125 -13.43 16.35 2.78
CA GLU A 125 -13.23 14.96 3.13
C GLU A 125 -11.95 14.91 3.95
N VAL A 126 -12.11 14.53 5.23
CA VAL A 126 -11.04 14.48 6.22
C VAL A 126 -10.19 13.25 5.90
N CYS A 127 -9.42 13.35 4.82
CA CYS A 127 -8.55 12.30 4.31
C CYS A 127 -7.12 12.51 4.83
N SER A 128 -6.46 11.40 5.18
CA SER A 128 -5.05 11.38 5.59
C SER A 128 -4.09 11.86 4.51
N MET A 129 -4.50 11.81 3.23
CA MET A 129 -3.72 12.32 2.10
C MET A 129 -4.64 12.80 0.97
N PRO A 130 -4.46 14.02 0.43
CA PRO A 130 -5.27 14.51 -0.68
C PRO A 130 -5.29 13.56 -1.88
N SER A 131 -6.47 13.30 -2.46
CA SER A 131 -6.65 12.33 -3.55
C SER A 131 -5.75 12.63 -4.76
N ASN A 132 -5.52 13.92 -5.08
CA ASN A 132 -4.63 14.33 -6.16
C ASN A 132 -3.15 13.96 -5.91
N LEU A 133 -2.75 13.68 -4.67
CA LEU A 133 -1.41 13.23 -4.33
C LEU A 133 -1.31 11.70 -4.31
N VAL A 134 -2.36 11.00 -3.86
CA VAL A 134 -2.40 9.52 -3.79
C VAL A 134 -2.18 8.87 -5.16
N PHE A 135 -2.62 9.52 -6.24
CA PHE A 135 -2.51 9.00 -7.61
C PHE A 135 -1.32 9.56 -8.40
N ARG A 136 -0.41 10.30 -7.75
CA ARG A 136 0.77 10.85 -8.42
C ARG A 136 1.78 9.74 -8.72
N GLU A 137 2.38 9.78 -9.91
CA GLU A 137 3.48 8.89 -10.30
C GLU A 137 4.78 9.69 -10.61
N PRO A 138 5.90 9.44 -9.93
CA PRO A 138 6.00 8.65 -8.70
C PRO A 138 5.39 9.41 -7.51
N LEU A 139 4.90 8.68 -6.50
CA LEU A 139 4.33 9.27 -5.29
C LEU A 139 5.31 10.24 -4.63
N PHE A 140 6.55 9.80 -4.48
CA PHE A 140 7.68 10.60 -4.04
C PHE A 140 8.79 10.54 -5.08
N ASP A 141 9.42 11.67 -5.35
CA ASP A 141 10.57 11.83 -6.25
C ASP A 141 11.85 12.22 -5.48
N GLN A 142 11.75 12.39 -4.17
CA GLN A 142 12.84 12.82 -3.31
C GLN A 142 12.76 12.07 -1.98
N LEU A 143 13.91 11.67 -1.48
CA LEU A 143 14.05 10.92 -0.23
C LEU A 143 15.20 11.52 0.58
N ILE A 144 14.96 11.70 1.88
CA ILE A 144 15.99 12.04 2.85
C ILE A 144 15.91 11.00 3.96
N VAL A 145 17.01 10.28 4.21
CA VAL A 145 17.12 9.33 5.31
C VAL A 145 18.08 9.91 6.34
N ASN A 146 17.63 9.99 7.58
CA ASN A 146 18.43 10.47 8.71
C ASN A 146 18.62 9.33 9.72
N VAL A 147 19.81 9.26 10.30
CA VAL A 147 20.14 8.38 11.44
C VAL A 147 20.35 9.27 12.65
N TYR A 148 19.65 8.98 13.74
CA TYR A 148 19.76 9.73 14.98
C TYR A 148 20.44 8.88 16.05
N GLN A 149 21.48 9.43 16.66
CA GLN A 149 22.16 8.87 17.82
C GLN A 149 21.52 9.37 19.12
N PRO A 150 21.67 8.65 20.24
CA PRO A 150 21.18 9.12 21.53
C PRO A 150 21.71 10.52 21.88
N GLY A 151 20.81 11.50 22.03
CA GLY A 151 21.15 12.89 22.37
C GLY A 151 21.09 13.89 21.23
N GLU A 152 20.81 13.44 20.00
CA GLU A 152 20.42 14.30 18.86
C GLU A 152 18.92 14.64 18.85
#